data_AF-A0A8H3ZLG7-F1
#
_entry.id   AF-A0A8H3ZLG7-F1
#
_cell.length_a   1.000
_cell.length_b   1.000
_cell.length_c   1.000
_cell.angle_alpha   90.00
_cell.angle_beta   90.00
_cell.angle_gamma   90.00
#
_symmetry.space_group_name_H-M   'P 1'
#
loop_
_entity.id
_entity.type
_entity.pdbx_description
1 polymer ?
#
loop_
_entity_poly.entity_id
_entity_poly.type
_entity_poly.pdbx_seq_one_letter_code
_entity_poly.pdbx_strand_id
1 'polypeptide(L)'
;MDRLSTVDGSGATIGRSALIAGIPKFTDPYQERKWVLERMAGAFRVVARKGYLEGTAGHISVRDPVDPDTFWINPLARHFGLMKVSDLVQVNMNGEIIGGNHACINNAGFNIHSALHHARPDVNAACHFHSIYGKAWASFGRPLEMLNQDACTFHNDHAVHDMFGGIAFQASEGERIAAALGPNRCAILKNHGLLTTGKTVDEAAFLYTLMENSCRVQLLAEAAAASGIQKSICPHEEAEYTYRLTTPEAMWLEFQPDYEYELAVSGGNFLL
;
A
#
# COMPACT_ATOMS: atom_id res chain seq x y z
N MET A 1 6.50 -19.65 -34.02
CA MET A 1 6.95 -20.40 -32.83
C MET A 1 7.53 -19.40 -31.85
N ASP A 2 6.61 -18.87 -31.04
CA ASP A 2 6.69 -18.55 -29.62
C ASP A 2 7.92 -17.82 -29.07
N ARG A 3 7.72 -16.55 -28.73
CA ARG A 3 8.25 -15.98 -27.49
C ARG A 3 7.07 -15.44 -26.68
N LEU A 4 6.56 -16.30 -25.79
CA LEU A 4 5.77 -15.87 -24.64
C LEU A 4 6.69 -15.02 -23.76
N SER A 5 6.48 -13.72 -23.68
CA SER A 5 7.12 -12.91 -22.64
C SER A 5 6.45 -13.24 -21.32
N THR A 6 7.17 -13.96 -20.47
CA THR A 6 6.85 -14.19 -19.05
C THR A 6 7.10 -12.90 -18.29
N VAL A 7 6.26 -12.60 -17.29
CA VAL A 7 6.39 -11.38 -16.46
C VAL A 7 7.63 -11.44 -15.55
N ASP A 8 8.22 -12.62 -15.36
CA ASP A 8 9.21 -12.87 -14.30
C ASP A 8 10.30 -13.90 -14.66
N GLY A 9 10.36 -14.41 -15.90
CA GLY A 9 11.32 -15.46 -16.26
C GLY A 9 11.13 -16.81 -15.56
N SER A 10 10.04 -17.01 -14.79
CA SER A 10 9.77 -18.22 -14.00
C SER A 10 9.13 -19.37 -14.80
N GLY A 11 8.73 -19.10 -16.05
CA GLY A 11 8.00 -20.06 -16.88
C GLY A 11 6.52 -20.23 -16.50
N ALA A 12 6.04 -19.58 -15.45
CA ALA A 12 4.61 -19.53 -15.13
C ALA A 12 3.89 -18.50 -16.02
N THR A 13 2.77 -18.91 -16.62
CA THR A 13 1.88 -17.98 -17.34
C THR A 13 0.64 -17.75 -16.49
N ILE A 14 0.41 -16.51 -16.07
CA ILE A 14 -0.75 -16.11 -15.23
C ILE A 14 -2.06 -16.22 -16.04
N GLY A 15 -2.01 -15.99 -17.36
CA GLY A 15 -3.16 -16.06 -18.25
C GLY A 15 -2.95 -17.01 -19.43
N ARG A 16 -4.03 -17.61 -19.93
CA ARG A 16 -4.02 -18.32 -21.21
C ARG A 16 -4.25 -17.31 -22.35
N SER A 17 -3.30 -17.23 -23.29
CA SER A 17 -3.45 -16.67 -24.65
C SER A 17 -3.42 -15.15 -24.89
N ALA A 18 -3.16 -14.29 -23.90
CA ALA A 18 -2.93 -12.85 -24.14
C ALA A 18 -1.83 -12.26 -23.27
N LEU A 19 -1.12 -11.26 -23.80
CA LEU A 19 -0.21 -10.42 -23.03
C LEU A 19 -1.02 -9.53 -22.09
N ILE A 20 -0.67 -9.57 -20.81
CA ILE A 20 -1.21 -8.64 -19.83
C ILE A 20 -0.37 -7.37 -19.88
N ALA A 21 -1.01 -6.20 -19.91
CA ALA A 21 -0.29 -4.93 -19.90
C ALA A 21 0.54 -4.82 -18.60
N GLY A 22 1.81 -4.40 -18.71
CA GLY A 22 2.66 -4.14 -17.56
C GLY A 22 2.60 -2.67 -17.12
N ILE A 23 3.37 -2.33 -16.08
CA ILE A 23 3.56 -0.95 -15.63
C ILE A 23 4.05 -0.10 -16.82
N PRO A 24 3.32 0.99 -17.19
CA PRO A 24 3.73 1.86 -18.28
C PRO A 24 5.11 2.48 -18.03
N LYS A 25 5.89 2.66 -19.10
CA LYS A 25 7.18 3.37 -19.05
C LYS A 25 7.02 4.75 -19.68
N PHE A 26 7.55 5.76 -19.03
CA PHE A 26 7.49 7.15 -19.48
C PHE A 26 8.90 7.66 -19.79
N THR A 27 9.03 8.40 -20.88
CA THR A 27 10.26 9.16 -21.19
C THR A 27 10.19 10.59 -20.68
N ASP A 28 8.96 11.10 -20.47
CA ASP A 28 8.69 12.43 -19.96
C ASP A 28 8.24 12.31 -18.49
N PRO A 29 9.03 12.82 -17.52
CA PRO A 29 8.70 12.70 -16.10
C PRO A 29 7.43 13.46 -15.73
N TYR A 30 6.99 14.44 -16.53
CA TYR A 30 5.71 15.12 -16.30
C TYR A 30 4.51 14.26 -16.69
N GLN A 31 4.66 13.41 -17.71
CA GLN A 31 3.65 12.40 -18.05
C GLN A 31 3.59 11.31 -16.98
N GLU A 32 4.74 10.90 -16.47
CA GLU A 32 4.82 9.97 -15.33
C GLU A 32 4.15 10.57 -14.09
N ARG A 33 4.45 11.84 -13.75
CA ARG A 33 3.79 12.57 -12.66
C ARG A 33 2.28 12.54 -12.81
N LYS A 34 1.77 12.91 -13.99
CA LYS A 34 0.32 12.87 -14.25
C LYS A 34 -0.24 11.47 -13.98
N TRP A 35 0.39 10.44 -14.53
CA TRP A 35 -0.06 9.07 -14.38
C TRP A 35 -0.05 8.61 -12.90
N VAL A 36 1.02 8.85 -12.15
CA VAL A 36 1.06 8.42 -10.72
C VAL A 36 0.03 9.14 -9.87
N LEU A 37 -0.30 10.40 -10.17
CA LEU A 37 -1.36 11.14 -9.46
C LEU A 37 -2.75 10.61 -9.79
N GLU A 38 -3.00 10.21 -11.04
CA GLU A 38 -4.23 9.52 -11.42
C GLU A 38 -4.35 8.17 -10.67
N ARG A 39 -3.25 7.40 -10.58
CA ARG A 39 -3.21 6.16 -9.79
C ARG A 39 -3.53 6.42 -8.32
N MET A 40 -2.92 7.46 -7.74
CA MET A 40 -3.12 7.86 -6.34
C MET A 40 -4.57 8.25 -6.06
N ALA A 41 -5.17 9.10 -6.90
CA ALA A 41 -6.57 9.49 -6.75
C ALA A 41 -7.51 8.28 -6.85
N GLY A 42 -7.27 7.38 -7.82
CA GLY A 42 -8.05 6.15 -7.95
C GLY A 42 -7.86 5.19 -6.77
N ALA A 43 -6.64 5.08 -6.22
CA ALA A 43 -6.39 4.25 -5.05
C ALA A 43 -7.18 4.71 -3.81
N PHE A 44 -7.32 6.02 -3.60
CA PHE A 44 -8.23 6.53 -2.57
C PHE A 44 -9.70 6.14 -2.81
N ARG A 45 -10.16 6.11 -4.05
CA ARG A 45 -11.53 5.66 -4.38
C ARG A 45 -11.71 4.17 -4.05
N VAL A 46 -10.73 3.34 -4.43
CA VAL A 46 -10.73 1.90 -4.14
C VAL A 46 -10.81 1.63 -2.63
N VAL A 47 -9.90 2.22 -1.83
CA VAL A 47 -9.90 2.00 -0.37
C VAL A 47 -11.18 2.53 0.29
N ALA A 48 -11.76 3.60 -0.27
CA ALA A 48 -13.03 4.11 0.21
C ALA A 48 -14.17 3.11 -0.05
N ARG A 49 -14.22 2.53 -1.25
CA ARG A 49 -15.22 1.53 -1.61
C ARG A 49 -15.08 0.26 -0.76
N LYS A 50 -13.86 -0.13 -0.41
CA LYS A 50 -13.59 -1.26 0.48
C LYS A 50 -13.86 -0.97 1.96
N GLY A 51 -14.18 0.29 2.32
CA GLY A 51 -14.59 0.67 3.67
C GLY A 51 -13.43 0.85 4.66
N TYR A 52 -12.24 1.22 4.18
CA TYR A 52 -11.04 1.37 5.03
C TYR A 52 -10.90 2.74 5.71
N LEU A 53 -11.95 3.57 5.67
CA LEU A 53 -11.91 4.92 6.21
C LEU A 53 -12.20 4.93 7.72
N GLU A 54 -11.56 5.86 8.43
CA GLU A 54 -11.83 6.17 9.83
C GLU A 54 -11.71 7.68 10.03
N GLY A 55 -12.81 8.41 9.86
CA GLY A 55 -12.82 9.87 9.94
C GLY A 55 -11.79 10.53 9.00
N THR A 56 -10.81 11.22 9.57
CA THR A 56 -9.72 11.90 8.84
C THR A 56 -8.40 11.11 8.83
N ALA A 57 -8.38 9.90 9.36
CA ALA A 57 -7.19 9.08 9.42
C ALA A 57 -6.92 8.40 8.08
N GLY A 58 -5.63 8.30 7.75
CA GLY A 58 -5.13 7.56 6.61
C GLY A 58 -4.58 8.44 5.50
N HIS A 59 -3.54 7.94 4.87
CA HIS A 59 -2.75 8.67 3.91
C HIS A 59 -2.17 7.72 2.86
N ILE A 60 -2.10 8.21 1.64
CA ILE A 60 -1.23 7.68 0.59
C ILE A 60 -0.22 8.77 0.32
N SER A 61 1.05 8.41 0.15
CA SER A 61 2.05 9.30 -0.43
C SER A 61 2.69 8.67 -1.65
N VAL A 62 3.13 9.50 -2.60
CA VAL A 62 3.95 9.07 -3.73
C VAL A 62 5.08 10.06 -4.00
N ARG A 63 6.32 9.58 -4.08
CA ARG A 63 7.50 10.34 -4.48
C ARG A 63 7.27 10.92 -5.87
N ASP A 64 7.62 12.19 -6.03
CA ASP A 64 7.44 12.85 -7.30
C ASP A 64 8.51 12.43 -8.33
N PRO A 65 8.13 12.03 -9.55
CA PRO A 65 9.11 11.59 -10.56
C PRO A 65 9.88 12.74 -11.23
N VAL A 66 9.45 14.01 -11.07
CA VAL A 66 10.14 15.18 -11.62
C VAL A 66 11.11 15.78 -10.60
N ASP A 67 10.73 15.79 -9.32
CA ASP A 67 11.52 16.26 -8.18
C ASP A 67 11.52 15.20 -7.05
N PRO A 68 12.44 14.21 -7.11
CA PRO A 68 12.44 13.05 -6.22
C PRO A 68 12.65 13.33 -4.73
N ASP A 69 13.05 14.55 -4.38
CA ASP A 69 13.16 15.03 -2.99
C ASP A 69 11.83 15.59 -2.46
N THR A 70 10.74 15.42 -3.21
CA THR A 70 9.38 15.83 -2.84
C THR A 70 8.41 14.66 -3.01
N PHE A 71 7.24 14.78 -2.40
CA PHE A 71 6.19 13.78 -2.57
C PHE A 71 4.80 14.41 -2.57
N TRP A 72 3.85 13.69 -3.15
CA TRP A 72 2.44 14.03 -3.15
C TRP A 72 1.73 13.29 -2.03
N ILE A 73 0.80 13.96 -1.35
CA ILE A 73 -0.03 13.43 -0.27
C ILE A 73 -1.47 13.95 -0.40
N ASN A 74 -2.45 13.23 0.17
CA ASN A 74 -3.81 13.72 0.23
C ASN A 74 -3.98 14.90 1.20
N PRO A 75 -4.92 15.81 0.92
CA PRO A 75 -5.30 16.85 1.87
C PRO A 75 -6.05 16.26 3.07
N LEU A 76 -5.94 16.93 4.21
CA LEU A 76 -6.67 16.61 5.43
C LEU A 76 -8.18 16.78 5.21
N ALA A 77 -8.97 15.88 5.81
CA ALA A 77 -10.43 15.93 5.84
C ALA A 77 -11.16 15.86 4.47
N ARG A 78 -10.46 15.49 3.39
CA ARG A 78 -11.11 15.11 2.14
C ARG A 78 -11.52 13.64 2.19
N HIS A 79 -12.81 13.37 2.03
CA HIS A 79 -13.31 11.99 1.98
C HIS A 79 -12.64 11.23 0.82
N PHE A 80 -12.04 10.07 1.10
CA PHE A 80 -11.27 9.31 0.10
C PHE A 80 -12.11 8.93 -1.12
N GLY A 81 -13.39 8.60 -0.91
CA GLY A 81 -14.35 8.33 -1.98
C GLY A 81 -14.70 9.54 -2.87
N LEU A 82 -14.17 10.73 -2.58
CA LEU A 82 -14.31 11.97 -3.36
C LEU A 82 -12.96 12.51 -3.87
N MET A 83 -11.85 11.81 -3.63
CA MET A 83 -10.50 12.26 -3.98
C MET A 83 -10.32 12.45 -5.49
N LYS A 84 -9.73 13.55 -5.91
CA LYS A 84 -9.37 13.83 -7.30
C LYS A 84 -7.89 14.16 -7.43
N VAL A 85 -7.35 14.10 -8.64
CA VAL A 85 -5.98 14.57 -8.93
C VAL A 85 -5.81 16.02 -8.49
N SER A 86 -6.79 16.88 -8.78
CA SER A 86 -6.82 18.29 -8.36
C SER A 86 -6.90 18.52 -6.84
N ASP A 87 -7.18 17.50 -6.04
CA ASP A 87 -7.18 17.60 -4.57
C ASP A 87 -5.77 17.38 -3.98
N LEU A 88 -4.86 16.73 -4.71
CA LEU A 88 -3.56 16.28 -4.18
C LEU A 88 -2.60 17.44 -3.93
N VAL A 89 -1.80 17.31 -2.86
CA VAL A 89 -0.88 18.34 -2.37
C VAL A 89 0.55 17.86 -2.55
N GLN A 90 1.40 18.66 -3.19
CA GLN A 90 2.84 18.38 -3.26
C GLN A 90 3.56 19.05 -2.10
N VAL A 91 4.39 18.30 -1.39
CA VAL A 91 5.14 18.75 -0.23
C VAL A 91 6.61 18.40 -0.34
N ASN A 92 7.47 19.24 0.25
CA ASN A 92 8.88 18.91 0.42
C ASN A 92 9.12 18.10 1.70
N MET A 93 10.37 17.68 1.93
CA MET A 93 10.74 16.87 3.11
C MET A 93 10.57 17.59 4.47
N ASN A 94 10.34 18.91 4.47
CA ASN A 94 10.06 19.70 5.67
C ASN A 94 8.55 19.88 5.93
N GLY A 95 7.69 19.42 5.02
CA GLY A 95 6.23 19.53 5.13
C GLY A 95 5.67 20.84 4.59
N GLU A 96 6.49 21.61 3.88
CA GLU A 96 6.05 22.82 3.22
C GLU A 96 5.30 22.45 1.94
N ILE A 97 4.14 23.06 1.73
CA ILE A 97 3.35 22.89 0.52
C ILE A 97 4.00 23.70 -0.60
N ILE A 98 4.39 23.01 -1.68
CA ILE A 98 5.17 23.60 -2.78
C ILE A 98 4.46 23.52 -4.14
N GLY A 99 3.35 22.78 -4.23
CA GLY A 99 2.62 22.61 -5.49
C GLY A 99 1.31 21.84 -5.34
N GLY A 100 0.55 21.76 -6.45
CA GLY A 100 -0.76 21.13 -6.45
C GLY A 100 -1.82 21.97 -5.74
N ASN A 101 -2.65 21.33 -4.93
CA ASN A 101 -3.60 21.99 -4.05
C ASN A 101 -2.89 22.59 -2.82
N HIS A 102 -3.40 23.69 -2.27
CA HIS A 102 -2.84 24.36 -1.07
C HIS A 102 -3.64 24.09 0.21
N ALA A 103 -4.50 23.06 0.20
CA ALA A 103 -5.19 22.59 1.38
C ALA A 103 -4.22 22.03 2.43
N CYS A 104 -4.60 22.13 3.70
CA CYS A 104 -3.82 21.59 4.81
C CYS A 104 -3.65 20.07 4.70
N ILE A 105 -2.51 19.56 5.18
CA ILE A 105 -2.18 18.12 5.26
C ILE A 105 -2.21 17.64 6.72
N ASN A 106 -2.24 16.32 6.91
CA ASN A 106 -2.12 15.73 8.25
C ASN A 106 -0.63 15.65 8.67
N ASN A 107 -0.23 16.39 9.70
CA ASN A 107 1.16 16.39 10.19
C ASN A 107 1.65 15.01 10.67
N ALA A 108 0.78 14.22 11.31
CA ALA A 108 1.17 12.88 11.76
C ALA A 108 1.41 11.94 10.57
N GLY A 109 0.54 12.00 9.56
CA GLY A 109 0.73 11.27 8.29
C GLY A 109 1.99 11.70 7.56
N PHE A 110 2.21 13.01 7.47
CA PHE A 110 3.42 13.58 6.88
C PHE A 110 4.69 13.08 7.56
N ASN A 111 4.77 13.14 8.89
CA ASN A 111 5.98 12.74 9.63
C ASN A 111 6.37 11.27 9.37
N ILE A 112 5.39 10.36 9.35
CA ILE A 112 5.63 8.94 9.08
C ILE A 112 6.15 8.75 7.65
N HIS A 113 5.45 9.32 6.67
CA HIS A 113 5.75 9.10 5.25
C HIS A 113 7.04 9.83 4.82
N SER A 114 7.34 11.01 5.37
CA SER A 114 8.59 11.74 5.12
C SER A 114 9.80 10.95 5.64
N ALA A 115 9.76 10.48 6.90
CA ALA A 115 10.83 9.67 7.45
C ALA A 115 11.04 8.36 6.68
N LEU A 116 9.94 7.72 6.26
CA LEU A 116 9.98 6.52 5.42
C LEU A 116 10.63 6.80 4.05
N HIS A 117 10.18 7.82 3.31
CA HIS A 117 10.76 8.16 2.01
C HIS A 117 12.22 8.61 2.11
N HIS A 118 12.62 9.22 3.23
CA HIS A 118 14.02 9.53 3.49
C HIS A 118 14.86 8.27 3.72
N ALA A 119 14.38 7.35 4.56
CA ALA A 119 15.10 6.12 4.92
C ALA A 119 15.11 5.07 3.80
N ARG A 120 14.10 5.08 2.91
CA ARG A 120 13.91 4.10 1.83
C ARG A 120 13.79 4.79 0.46
N PRO A 121 14.92 5.16 -0.17
CA PRO A 121 14.92 5.74 -1.52
C PRO A 121 14.32 4.80 -2.59
N ASP A 122 14.30 3.50 -2.34
CA ASP A 122 13.70 2.48 -3.21
C ASP A 122 12.16 2.45 -3.15
N VAL A 123 11.57 3.08 -2.14
CA VAL A 123 10.12 3.20 -1.97
C VAL A 123 9.62 4.48 -2.62
N ASN A 124 8.70 4.31 -3.57
CA ASN A 124 8.04 5.42 -4.26
C ASN A 124 6.67 5.70 -3.69
N ALA A 125 5.93 4.70 -3.20
CA ALA A 125 4.60 4.90 -2.64
C ALA A 125 4.45 4.22 -1.29
N ALA A 126 3.66 4.84 -0.41
CA ALA A 126 3.30 4.29 0.88
C ALA A 126 1.81 4.50 1.17
N CYS A 127 1.16 3.49 1.74
CA CYS A 127 -0.24 3.50 2.13
C CYS A 127 -0.38 3.19 3.62
N HIS A 128 -1.13 4.01 4.33
CA HIS A 128 -1.49 3.80 5.73
C HIS A 128 -2.95 4.15 5.96
N PHE A 129 -3.72 3.25 6.54
CA PHE A 129 -5.10 3.50 6.96
C PHE A 129 -5.40 2.80 8.29
N HIS A 130 -6.54 3.13 8.88
CA HIS A 130 -7.02 2.55 10.15
C HIS A 130 -8.19 1.58 9.89
N SER A 131 -8.01 0.69 8.92
CA SER A 131 -9.01 -0.32 8.57
C SER A 131 -9.31 -1.26 9.73
N ILE A 132 -10.53 -1.79 9.75
CA ILE A 132 -11.12 -2.47 10.92
C ILE A 132 -10.28 -3.69 11.32
N TYR A 133 -9.98 -4.58 10.37
CA TYR A 133 -9.32 -5.86 10.68
C TYR A 133 -7.83 -5.67 10.94
N GLY A 134 -7.18 -4.76 10.23
CA GLY A 134 -5.79 -4.38 10.42
C GLY A 134 -5.56 -3.80 11.80
N LYS A 135 -6.41 -2.87 12.26
CA LYS A 135 -6.35 -2.33 13.63
C LYS A 135 -6.67 -3.38 14.69
N ALA A 136 -7.63 -4.27 14.42
CA ALA A 136 -7.94 -5.38 15.31
C ALA A 136 -6.74 -6.35 15.46
N TRP A 137 -6.12 -6.76 14.35
CA TRP A 137 -4.95 -7.64 14.38
C TRP A 137 -3.72 -6.95 15.00
N ALA A 138 -3.49 -5.68 14.67
CA ALA A 138 -2.42 -4.88 15.24
C ALA A 138 -2.49 -4.77 16.77
N SER A 139 -3.65 -4.96 17.38
CA SER A 139 -3.78 -4.96 18.85
C SER A 139 -3.07 -6.14 19.52
N PHE A 140 -2.78 -7.23 18.78
CA PHE A 140 -2.02 -8.36 19.29
C PHE A 140 -0.50 -8.18 19.18
N GLY A 141 -0.02 -7.27 18.32
CA GLY A 141 1.42 -7.08 18.09
C GLY A 141 2.10 -8.34 17.57
N ARG A 142 1.47 -9.06 16.64
CA ARG A 142 1.96 -10.35 16.10
C ARG A 142 2.06 -10.31 14.58
N PRO A 143 3.03 -11.04 13.97
CA PRO A 143 3.08 -11.22 12.52
C PRO A 143 1.88 -12.02 12.03
N LEU A 144 1.53 -11.85 10.75
CA LEU A 144 0.58 -12.72 10.05
C LEU A 144 1.16 -14.13 9.91
N GLU A 145 0.31 -15.14 10.10
CA GLU A 145 0.68 -16.52 9.81
C GLU A 145 0.41 -16.83 8.33
N MET A 146 1.25 -17.66 7.71
CA MET A 146 1.08 -18.08 6.32
C MET A 146 -0.03 -19.15 6.24
N LEU A 147 -1.28 -18.73 6.39
CA LEU A 147 -2.44 -19.63 6.47
C LEU A 147 -2.99 -20.06 5.10
N ASN A 148 -2.67 -19.30 4.06
CA ASN A 148 -3.17 -19.50 2.70
C ASN A 148 -2.24 -18.78 1.70
N GLN A 149 -2.49 -19.01 0.41
CA GLN A 149 -1.70 -18.45 -0.69
C GLN A 149 -1.60 -16.91 -0.63
N ASP A 150 -2.68 -16.23 -0.27
CA ASP A 150 -2.71 -14.76 -0.18
C ASP A 150 -1.75 -14.26 0.91
N ALA A 151 -1.81 -14.88 2.10
CA ALA A 151 -0.95 -14.56 3.22
C ALA A 151 0.54 -14.82 2.92
N CYS A 152 0.86 -15.79 2.06
CA CYS A 152 2.24 -16.07 1.60
C CYS A 152 2.88 -14.88 0.88
N THR A 153 2.10 -13.90 0.39
CA THR A 153 2.63 -12.62 -0.13
C THR A 153 3.48 -11.86 0.89
N PHE A 154 3.24 -12.09 2.18
CA PHE A 154 3.96 -11.44 3.27
C PHE A 154 5.03 -12.33 3.91
N HIS A 155 5.37 -13.47 3.30
CA HIS A 155 6.38 -14.39 3.84
C HIS A 155 7.74 -13.69 3.98
N ASN A 156 8.21 -13.52 5.22
CA ASN A 156 9.43 -12.78 5.56
C ASN A 156 9.50 -11.34 4.99
N ASP A 157 8.34 -10.72 4.73
CA ASP A 157 8.22 -9.42 4.08
C ASP A 157 7.22 -8.49 4.79
N HIS A 158 7.05 -8.70 6.09
CA HIS A 158 6.35 -7.75 6.94
C HIS A 158 6.97 -7.68 8.34
N ALA A 159 7.07 -6.45 8.85
CA ALA A 159 7.54 -6.18 10.19
C ALA A 159 6.37 -6.05 11.19
N VAL A 160 6.69 -6.16 12.48
CA VAL A 160 5.81 -5.72 13.58
C VAL A 160 6.51 -4.60 14.32
N HIS A 161 5.92 -3.40 14.28
CA HIS A 161 6.38 -2.27 15.07
C HIS A 161 5.71 -2.33 16.46
N ASP A 162 6.48 -2.68 17.49
CA ASP A 162 5.96 -3.00 18.83
C ASP A 162 5.71 -1.78 19.74
N MET A 163 6.09 -0.57 19.31
CA MET A 163 5.84 0.65 20.07
C MET A 163 4.68 1.43 19.47
N PHE A 164 3.68 1.80 20.29
CA PHE A 164 2.55 2.60 19.80
C PHE A 164 2.86 4.10 19.76
N GLY A 165 3.66 4.61 20.70
CA GLY A 165 4.10 6.02 20.73
C GLY A 165 3.01 7.09 20.93
N GLY A 166 1.72 6.75 20.80
CA GLY A 166 0.61 7.71 20.77
C GLY A 166 0.43 8.33 19.37
N ILE A 167 -0.22 9.50 19.27
CA ILE A 167 -0.33 10.19 17.98
C ILE A 167 1.07 10.67 17.57
N ALA A 168 1.50 10.29 16.35
CA ALA A 168 2.83 10.53 15.79
C ALA A 168 3.13 12.01 15.46
N PHE A 169 2.97 12.93 16.42
CA PHE A 169 3.32 14.33 16.24
C PHE A 169 4.83 14.59 16.24
N GLN A 170 5.63 13.65 16.76
CA GLN A 170 7.08 13.78 16.80
C GLN A 170 7.72 13.07 15.59
N ALA A 171 8.67 13.74 14.93
CA ALA A 171 9.46 13.19 13.83
C ALA A 171 10.13 11.85 14.19
N SER A 172 10.55 11.71 15.46
CA SER A 172 11.20 10.49 15.97
C SER A 172 10.32 9.24 15.84
N GLU A 173 8.99 9.37 15.77
CA GLU A 173 8.10 8.24 15.56
C GLU A 173 8.17 7.73 14.12
N GLY A 174 8.21 8.62 13.14
CA GLY A 174 8.38 8.25 11.73
C GLY A 174 9.70 7.51 11.51
N GLU A 175 10.79 7.98 12.12
CA GLU A 175 12.11 7.33 12.05
C GLU A 175 12.09 5.92 12.65
N ARG A 176 11.41 5.73 13.79
CA ARG A 176 11.27 4.42 14.43
C ARG A 176 10.44 3.46 13.60
N ILE A 177 9.35 3.94 12.99
CA ILE A 177 8.52 3.13 12.08
C ILE A 177 9.33 2.73 10.84
N ALA A 178 10.07 3.66 10.24
CA ALA A 178 10.93 3.38 9.10
C ALA A 178 12.04 2.37 9.44
N ALA A 179 12.67 2.52 10.61
CA ALA A 179 13.68 1.57 11.11
C ALA A 179 13.08 0.18 11.36
N ALA A 180 11.88 0.11 11.95
CA ALA A 180 11.20 -1.14 12.22
C ALA A 180 10.73 -1.84 10.94
N LEU A 181 10.28 -1.09 9.93
CA LEU A 181 9.96 -1.63 8.61
C LEU A 181 11.19 -2.31 8.00
N GLY A 182 12.38 -1.70 8.14
CA GLY A 182 13.62 -2.26 7.62
C GLY A 182 13.53 -2.42 6.10
N PRO A 183 13.90 -3.58 5.52
CA PRO A 183 13.79 -3.84 4.08
C PRO A 183 12.40 -4.30 3.64
N ASN A 184 11.50 -4.64 4.58
CA ASN A 184 10.19 -5.21 4.26
C ASN A 184 9.31 -4.22 3.50
N ARG A 185 8.31 -4.73 2.77
CA ARG A 185 7.29 -3.90 2.12
C ARG A 185 6.16 -3.50 3.06
N CYS A 186 5.89 -4.28 4.10
CA CYS A 186 4.73 -4.09 4.96
C CYS A 186 5.10 -4.02 6.45
N ALA A 187 4.28 -3.35 7.25
CA ALA A 187 4.40 -3.33 8.70
C ALA A 187 3.04 -3.34 9.39
N ILE A 188 2.95 -4.13 10.46
CA ILE A 188 1.87 -4.07 11.44
C ILE A 188 2.32 -3.10 12.53
N LEU A 189 1.61 -1.99 12.68
CA LEU A 189 1.89 -0.97 13.69
C LEU A 189 1.04 -1.27 14.92
N LYS A 190 1.66 -1.81 15.98
CA LYS A 190 0.94 -2.30 17.16
C LYS A 190 0.02 -1.23 17.76
N ASN A 191 -1.22 -1.61 18.05
CA ASN A 191 -2.29 -0.73 18.52
C ASN A 191 -2.66 0.45 17.59
N HIS A 192 -2.18 0.47 16.34
CA HIS A 192 -2.38 1.57 15.40
C HIS A 192 -3.07 1.11 14.10
N GLY A 193 -2.43 0.24 13.32
CA GLY A 193 -2.95 -0.17 12.02
C GLY A 193 -1.88 -0.81 11.14
N LEU A 194 -2.04 -0.67 9.82
CA LEU A 194 -1.14 -1.26 8.81
C LEU A 194 -0.41 -0.15 8.04
N LEU A 195 0.80 -0.44 7.58
CA LEU A 195 1.57 0.39 6.65
C LEU A 195 2.11 -0.51 5.55
N THR A 196 1.90 -0.13 4.29
CA THR A 196 2.43 -0.85 3.13
C THR A 196 3.17 0.10 2.21
N THR A 197 4.13 -0.43 1.47
CA THR A 197 5.01 0.33 0.58
C THR A 197 5.15 -0.37 -0.76
N GLY A 198 5.53 0.39 -1.78
CA GLY A 198 5.73 -0.15 -3.12
C GLY A 198 6.53 0.79 -4.02
N LYS A 199 6.91 0.28 -5.18
CA LYS A 199 7.47 1.07 -6.29
C LYS A 199 6.39 1.82 -7.07
N THR A 200 5.14 1.37 -6.95
CA THR A 200 3.96 2.04 -7.51
C THR A 200 2.90 2.22 -6.43
N VAL A 201 2.00 3.18 -6.62
CA VAL A 201 0.82 3.38 -5.76
C VAL A 201 -0.02 2.09 -5.72
N ASP A 202 -0.22 1.49 -6.89
CA ASP A 202 -0.99 0.26 -7.09
C ASP A 202 -0.48 -0.91 -6.26
N GLU A 203 0.84 -1.15 -6.29
CA GLU A 203 1.47 -2.18 -5.47
C GLU A 203 1.20 -1.92 -3.98
N ALA A 204 1.46 -0.70 -3.50
CA ALA A 204 1.27 -0.35 -2.09
C ALA A 204 -0.21 -0.50 -1.67
N ALA A 205 -1.15 -0.06 -2.51
CA ALA A 205 -2.59 -0.12 -2.26
C ALA A 205 -3.16 -1.54 -2.34
N PHE A 206 -2.66 -2.36 -3.27
CA PHE A 206 -3.01 -3.78 -3.33
C PHE A 206 -2.49 -4.53 -2.11
N LEU A 207 -1.21 -4.36 -1.75
CA LEU A 207 -0.63 -4.95 -0.55
C LEU A 207 -1.42 -4.55 0.71
N TYR A 208 -1.88 -3.29 0.79
CA TYR A 208 -2.72 -2.85 1.91
C TYR A 208 -4.04 -3.63 1.95
N THR A 209 -4.73 -3.71 0.81
CA THR A 209 -6.00 -4.44 0.66
C THR A 209 -5.85 -5.92 1.01
N LEU A 210 -4.77 -6.54 0.52
CA LEU A 210 -4.45 -7.93 0.77
C LEU A 210 -4.17 -8.15 2.26
N MET A 211 -3.35 -7.29 2.88
CA MET A 211 -2.99 -7.40 4.29
C MET A 211 -4.19 -7.21 5.21
N GLU A 212 -5.08 -6.26 4.91
CA GLU A 212 -6.35 -6.08 5.62
C GLU A 212 -7.22 -7.34 5.56
N ASN A 213 -7.34 -7.94 4.37
CA ASN A 213 -8.09 -9.18 4.19
C ASN A 213 -7.41 -10.36 4.88
N SER A 214 -6.07 -10.44 4.87
CA SER A 214 -5.31 -11.45 5.60
C SER A 214 -5.51 -11.30 7.11
N CYS A 215 -5.53 -10.08 7.65
CA CYS A 215 -5.88 -9.83 9.05
C CYS A 215 -7.29 -10.31 9.38
N ARG A 216 -8.28 -10.08 8.49
CA ARG A 216 -9.64 -10.61 8.66
C ARG A 216 -9.66 -12.14 8.73
N VAL A 217 -8.97 -12.80 7.81
CA VAL A 217 -8.89 -14.27 7.77
C VAL A 217 -8.17 -14.80 9.01
N GLN A 218 -7.07 -14.18 9.42
CA GLN A 218 -6.32 -14.53 10.61
C GLN A 218 -7.19 -14.45 11.86
N LEU A 219 -7.96 -13.36 12.06
CA LEU A 219 -8.86 -13.21 13.20
C LEU A 219 -9.92 -14.31 13.25
N LEU A 220 -10.51 -14.69 12.11
CA LEU A 220 -11.47 -15.78 12.01
C LEU A 220 -10.82 -17.15 12.32
N ALA A 221 -9.61 -17.37 11.81
CA ALA A 221 -8.84 -18.59 12.06
C ALA A 221 -8.46 -18.72 13.55
N GLU A 222 -8.03 -17.63 14.19
CA GLU A 222 -7.70 -17.61 15.62
C GLU A 222 -8.95 -17.85 16.49
N ALA A 223 -10.11 -17.30 16.10
CA ALA A 223 -11.36 -17.58 16.80
C ALA A 223 -11.78 -19.06 16.71
N ALA A 224 -11.64 -19.67 15.53
CA ALA A 224 -11.87 -21.11 15.36
C ALA A 224 -10.86 -21.96 16.15
N ALA A 225 -9.59 -21.54 16.15
CA ALA A 225 -8.52 -22.22 16.87
C ALA A 225 -8.69 -22.17 18.39
N ALA A 226 -9.24 -21.07 18.93
CA ALA A 226 -9.61 -20.97 20.33
C ALA A 226 -10.67 -22.02 20.76
N SER A 227 -11.42 -22.59 19.81
CA SER A 227 -12.37 -23.69 20.05
C SER A 227 -11.74 -25.09 19.88
N GLY A 228 -10.42 -25.19 19.71
CA GLY A 228 -9.67 -26.45 19.60
C GLY A 228 -9.39 -26.91 18.17
N ILE A 229 -9.82 -26.17 17.14
CA ILE A 229 -9.53 -26.51 15.74
C ILE A 229 -8.07 -26.18 15.42
N GLN A 230 -7.29 -27.14 14.95
CA GLN A 230 -5.88 -26.91 14.63
C GLN A 230 -5.73 -26.16 13.30
N LYS A 231 -4.92 -25.10 13.30
CA LYS A 231 -4.51 -24.39 12.08
C LYS A 231 -3.51 -25.24 11.31
N SER A 232 -3.62 -25.25 9.99
CA SER A 232 -2.58 -25.75 9.09
C SER A 232 -1.84 -24.55 8.52
N ILE A 233 -0.51 -24.51 8.71
CA ILE A 233 0.33 -23.43 8.20
C ILE A 233 0.99 -23.91 6.90
N CYS A 234 1.01 -23.06 5.88
CA CYS A 234 1.73 -23.34 4.64
C CYS A 234 3.21 -23.66 4.95
N PRO A 235 3.75 -24.78 4.43
CA PRO A 235 5.17 -25.10 4.58
C PRO A 235 6.06 -23.98 4.06
N HIS A 236 7.24 -23.81 4.69
CA HIS A 236 8.17 -22.73 4.35
C HIS A 236 8.52 -22.69 2.86
N GLU A 237 8.80 -23.84 2.24
CA GLU A 237 9.16 -23.90 0.82
C GLU A 237 8.02 -23.48 -0.12
N GLU A 238 6.77 -23.81 0.24
CA GLU A 238 5.58 -23.42 -0.52
C GLU A 238 5.26 -21.92 -0.35
N ALA A 239 5.41 -21.40 0.88
CA ALA A 239 5.25 -19.99 1.17
C ALA A 239 6.31 -19.14 0.45
N GLU A 240 7.58 -19.57 0.49
CA GLU A 240 8.70 -18.94 -0.20
C GLU A 240 8.53 -18.99 -1.73
N TYR A 241 8.10 -20.12 -2.29
CA TYR A 241 7.80 -20.23 -3.72
C TYR A 241 6.73 -19.22 -4.14
N THR A 242 5.63 -19.14 -3.37
CA THR A 242 4.53 -18.21 -3.64
C THR A 242 5.00 -16.77 -3.53
N TYR A 243 5.74 -16.43 -2.49
CA TYR A 243 6.28 -15.09 -2.26
C TYR A 243 7.15 -14.59 -3.43
N ARG A 244 7.99 -15.45 -4.02
CA ARG A 244 8.86 -15.08 -5.15
C ARG A 244 8.10 -14.63 -6.40
N LEU A 245 6.83 -14.98 -6.53
CA LEU A 245 5.97 -14.55 -7.64
C LEU A 245 5.36 -13.16 -7.39
N THR A 246 5.54 -12.57 -6.20
CA THR A 246 4.91 -11.30 -5.80
C THR A 246 5.73 -10.06 -6.19
N THR A 247 6.18 -10.00 -7.44
CA THR A 247 6.96 -8.85 -7.94
C THR A 247 6.15 -7.55 -7.95
N PRO A 248 6.79 -6.37 -8.04
CA PRO A 248 6.08 -5.10 -8.20
C PRO A 248 5.09 -5.10 -9.38
N GLU A 249 5.44 -5.74 -10.50
CA GLU A 249 4.57 -5.89 -11.67
C GLU A 249 3.36 -6.78 -11.38
N ALA A 250 3.56 -7.88 -10.63
CA ALA A 250 2.47 -8.75 -10.20
C ALA A 250 1.51 -8.00 -9.27
N MET A 251 2.03 -7.31 -8.24
CA MET A 251 1.19 -6.55 -7.30
C MET A 251 0.49 -5.37 -7.97
N TRP A 252 1.15 -4.69 -8.92
CA TRP A 252 0.51 -3.68 -9.74
C TRP A 252 -0.66 -4.28 -10.54
N LEU A 253 -0.47 -5.45 -11.15
CA LEU A 253 -1.50 -6.12 -11.93
C LEU A 253 -2.71 -6.50 -11.06
N GLU A 254 -2.48 -7.05 -9.88
CA GLU A 254 -3.54 -7.44 -8.95
C GLU A 254 -4.42 -6.26 -8.50
N PHE A 255 -3.91 -5.04 -8.55
CA PHE A 255 -4.69 -3.83 -8.26
C PHE A 255 -5.62 -3.40 -9.41
N GLN A 256 -5.31 -3.77 -10.65
CA GLN A 256 -5.99 -3.23 -11.83
C GLN A 256 -7.50 -3.50 -11.86
N PRO A 257 -8.02 -4.69 -11.47
CA PRO A 257 -9.47 -4.92 -11.47
C PRO A 257 -10.25 -3.93 -10.60
N ASP A 258 -9.72 -3.57 -9.42
CA ASP A 258 -10.35 -2.58 -8.55
C ASP A 258 -10.28 -1.17 -9.17
N TYR A 259 -9.14 -0.80 -9.75
CA TYR A 259 -8.97 0.50 -10.41
C TYR A 259 -9.87 0.65 -11.66
N GLU A 260 -9.97 -0.39 -12.49
CA GLU A 260 -10.87 -0.46 -13.65
C GLU A 260 -12.32 -0.31 -13.21
N TYR A 261 -12.72 -0.97 -12.12
CA TYR A 261 -14.04 -0.82 -11.56
C TYR A 261 -14.30 0.62 -11.11
N GLU A 262 -13.35 1.27 -10.45
CA GLU A 262 -13.48 2.68 -10.07
C GLU A 262 -13.60 3.62 -11.28
N LEU A 263 -12.82 3.39 -12.33
CA LEU A 263 -12.96 4.14 -13.59
C LEU A 263 -14.38 4.01 -14.14
N ALA A 264 -14.90 2.78 -14.22
CA ALA A 264 -16.22 2.50 -14.78
C ALA A 264 -17.35 3.15 -13.98
N VAL A 265 -17.34 3.02 -12.66
CA VAL A 265 -18.44 3.52 -11.80
C VAL A 265 -18.37 5.02 -11.53
N SER A 266 -17.18 5.63 -11.57
CA SER A 266 -17.03 7.08 -11.38
C SER A 266 -17.13 7.87 -12.68
N GLY A 267 -17.11 7.20 -13.83
CA GLY A 267 -16.94 7.84 -15.15
C GLY A 267 -15.61 8.58 -15.27
N GLY A 268 -14.57 8.15 -14.54
CA GLY A 268 -13.24 8.78 -14.53
C GLY A 268 -13.19 10.16 -13.87
N ASN A 269 -14.19 10.57 -13.08
CA ASN A 269 -14.26 11.93 -12.53
C ASN A 269 -13.15 12.29 -11.54
N PHE A 270 -12.38 11.30 -11.06
CA PHE A 270 -11.25 11.49 -10.17
C PHE A 270 -9.96 11.86 -10.91
N LEU A 271 -9.92 11.71 -12.24
CA LEU A 271 -8.79 12.11 -13.09
C LEU A 271 -8.73 13.64 -13.31
N LEU A 272 -9.74 14.38 -12.83
CA LEU A 272 -9.91 15.83 -13.00
C LEU A 272 -9.12 16.67 -11.99
#